data_AF-A0A832YDJ6-F1
#
_entry.id   AF-A0A832YDJ6-F1
#
_cell.length_a   1.000
_cell.length_b   1.000
_cell.length_c   1.000
_cell.angle_alpha   90.00
_cell.angle_beta   90.00
_cell.angle_gamma   90.00
#
_symmetry.space_group_name_H-M   'P 1'
#
loop_
_entity.id
_entity.type
_entity.pdbx_description
1 polymer ?
#
loop_
_entity_poly.entity_id
_entity_poly.type
_entity_poly.pdbx_seq_one_letter_code
_entity_poly.pdbx_strand_id
1 'polypeptide(L)' 'TCGDCGNECEVPFEPRQDKPVYCTECFQKHRSDRRD' A
#
# COMPACT_ATOMS: atom_id res chain seq x y z
N THR A 1 -0.71 -5.21 -7.26
CA THR A 1 0.62 -4.57 -7.30
C THR A 1 0.64 -3.35 -6.43
N CYS A 2 1.68 -3.18 -5.62
CA CYS A 2 1.84 -2.02 -4.74
C CYS A 2 1.91 -0.71 -5.56
N GLY A 3 1.12 0.29 -5.18
CA GLY A 3 1.04 1.58 -5.86
C GLY A 3 2.29 2.45 -5.70
N ASP A 4 3.12 2.19 -4.68
CA ASP A 4 4.39 2.91 -4.47
C ASP A 4 5.57 2.22 -5.17
N CYS A 5 5.80 0.94 -4.85
CA CYS A 5 7.02 0.25 -5.26
C CYS A 5 6.84 -0.67 -6.46
N GLY A 6 5.60 -0.92 -6.92
CA GLY A 6 5.35 -1.79 -8.05
C GLY A 6 5.52 -3.29 -7.76
N ASN A 7 5.76 -3.69 -6.52
CA ASN A 7 5.91 -5.11 -6.16
C ASN A 7 4.55 -5.84 -6.21
N GLU A 8 4.60 -7.12 -6.58
CA GLU A 8 3.46 -8.02 -6.39
C GLU A 8 3.28 -8.33 -4.91
N CYS A 9 2.05 -8.14 -4.43
CA CYS A 9 1.66 -8.41 -3.06
C CYS A 9 0.21 -8.88 -3.06
N GLU A 10 -0.06 -9.93 -2.30
CA GLU A 10 -1.41 -10.45 -2.11
C GLU A 10 -2.13 -9.63 -1.04
N VAL A 11 -3.37 -9.26 -1.35
CA VAL A 11 -4.23 -8.53 -0.43
C VAL A 11 -5.54 -9.29 -0.26
N PRO A 12 -6.13 -9.32 0.96
CA PRO A 12 -7.37 -10.05 1.23
C PRO A 12 -8.62 -9.33 0.68
N PHE A 13 -8.45 -8.22 -0.02
CA PHE A 13 -9.52 -7.41 -0.60
C PHE A 13 -9.21 -7.10 -2.06
N GLU A 14 -10.27 -6.94 -2.86
CA GLU A 14 -10.13 -6.58 -4.26
C GLU A 14 -9.59 -5.13 -4.40
N PRO A 15 -8.52 -4.90 -5.18
CA PRO A 15 -8.00 -3.56 -5.44
C PRO A 15 -9.09 -2.66 -6.04
N ARG A 16 -9.36 -1.52 -5.42
CA ARG A 16 -10.29 -0.52 -5.97
C ARG A 16 -9.50 0.52 -6.75
N GLN A 17 -10.00 0.95 -7.91
CA GLN A 17 -9.33 1.99 -8.72
C GLN A 17 -9.23 3.33 -8.00
N ASP A 18 -10.12 3.62 -7.05
CA ASP A 18 -10.09 4.85 -6.25
C ASP A 18 -9.01 4.89 -5.17
N LYS A 19 -8.42 3.75 -4.77
CA LYS A 19 -7.47 3.70 -3.66
C LYS A 19 -6.25 2.82 -3.98
N PRO A 20 -5.03 3.37 -3.88
CA PRO A 20 -3.82 2.58 -4.10
C PRO A 20 -3.68 1.47 -3.06
N VAL A 21 -3.25 0.30 -3.53
CA VAL A 21 -2.89 -0.84 -2.68
C VAL A 21 -1.43 -0.68 -2.28
N TYR A 22 -1.11 -0.84 -1.00
CA TYR A 22 0.27 -0.78 -0.53
C TYR A 22 0.71 -2.12 0.04
N CYS A 23 1.95 -2.52 -0.25
CA CYS A 23 2.58 -3.62 0.45
C CYS A 23 2.83 -3.25 1.92
N THR A 24 3.12 -4.24 2.76
CA THR A 24 3.35 -4.04 4.20
C THR A 24 4.40 -2.97 4.49
N GLU A 25 5.48 -2.93 3.70
CA GLU A 25 6.57 -1.95 3.87
C GLU A 25 6.11 -0.53 3.53
N CYS A 26 5.50 -0.32 2.36
CA CYS A 26 4.99 0.99 1.94
C CYS A 26 3.86 1.48 2.86
N PHE A 27 2.99 0.56 3.32
CA PHE A 27 1.93 0.89 4.27
C PHE A 27 2.49 1.35 5.62
N GLN A 28 3.53 0.68 6.14
CA GLN A 28 4.21 1.11 7.36
C GLN A 28 4.85 2.50 7.19
N LYS A 29 5.57 2.74 6.09
CA LYS A 29 6.17 4.04 5.76
C LYS A 29 5.13 5.16 5.72
N HIS A 30 4.01 4.93 5.03
CA HIS A 30 2.89 5.88 4.98
C HIS A 30 2.20 6.10 6.33
N ARG A 31 2.21 5.11 7.23
CA ARG A 31 1.68 5.28 8.60
C ARG A 31 2.61 6.09 9.50
N SER A 32 3.94 6.00 9.31
CA SER A 32 4.91 6.80 10.06
C SER A 32 4.89 8.27 9.66
N ASP A 33 4.68 8.58 8.38
CA ASP A 33 4.61 9.95 7.86
C ASP A 33 3.46 10.78 8.49
N ARG A 34 2.36 10.14 8.89
CA ARG A 34 1.23 10.82 9.55
C ARG A 34 1.41 11.04 11.06
N ARG A 35 2.57 10.70 11.63
CA ARG A 35 2.83 10.74 13.07
C ARG A 35 3.89 11.78 13.47
N ASP A 36 4.26 12.67 12.56
CA ASP A 36 5.03 13.89 12.83
C ASP A 36 4.09 15.12 12.85
#